data_AF-A0A0E3UJP1-F1
#
_entry.id   AF-A0A0E3UJP1-F1
#
_cell.length_a   1.000
_cell.length_b   1.000
_cell.length_c   1.000
_cell.angle_alpha   90.00
_cell.angle_beta   90.00
_cell.angle_gamma   90.00
#
_symmetry.space_group_name_H-M   'P 1'
#
loop_
_entity.id
_entity.type
_entity.pdbx_description
1 polymer ?
#
loop_
_entity_poly.entity_id
_entity_poly.type
_entity_poly.pdbx_seq_one_letter_code
_entity_poly.pdbx_strand_id
1 'polypeptide(L)'
;MRKRSNEPTDTVYVVELDRAVLDVKRFRIKNAGHRPSMKCLYVGKTGRTPGERFRQHKEGYKSCSLVRKFGLRLVPGLFPTKARLSKAEAAALEKNHAEALRAKGYAVWQN
;
A
#
# COMPACT_ATOMS: atom_id res chain seq x y z
N MET A 1 13.18 -29.71 5.64
CA MET A 1 13.54 -28.29 5.45
C MET A 1 12.69 -27.74 4.29
N ARG A 2 11.63 -26.95 4.54
CA ARG A 2 10.82 -26.38 3.44
C ARG A 2 11.69 -25.37 2.69
N LYS A 3 12.07 -25.67 1.44
CA LYS A 3 12.70 -24.69 0.55
C LYS A 3 11.76 -23.47 0.54
N ARG A 4 12.21 -22.32 1.05
CA ARG A 4 11.52 -21.05 0.80
C ARG A 4 11.66 -20.85 -0.70
N SER A 5 10.62 -21.19 -1.47
CA SER A 5 10.61 -21.00 -2.91
C SER A 5 10.89 -19.52 -3.16
N ASN A 6 12.02 -19.24 -3.82
CA ASN A 6 12.42 -17.89 -4.22
C ASN A 6 11.63 -17.42 -5.46
N GLU A 7 10.48 -18.03 -5.71
CA GLU A 7 9.67 -17.75 -6.87
C GLU A 7 8.96 -16.40 -6.71
N PRO A 8 8.93 -15.61 -7.79
CA PRO A 8 8.33 -14.29 -7.79
C PRO A 8 6.81 -14.41 -7.67
N THR A 9 6.35 -14.27 -6.43
CA THR A 9 4.96 -14.52 -6.01
C THR A 9 4.23 -13.22 -5.72
N ASP A 10 4.92 -12.23 -5.16
CA ASP A 10 4.29 -11.02 -4.65
C ASP A 10 4.47 -9.83 -5.61
N THR A 11 3.50 -8.93 -5.63
CA THR A 11 3.55 -7.62 -6.30
C THR A 11 3.21 -6.51 -5.32
N VAL A 12 3.73 -5.31 -5.54
CA VAL A 12 3.46 -4.12 -4.71
C VAL A 12 2.44 -3.24 -5.42
N TYR A 13 1.44 -2.76 -4.68
CA TYR A 13 0.35 -1.95 -5.20
C TYR A 13 0.09 -0.71 -4.33
N VAL A 14 -0.60 0.25 -4.92
CA VAL A 14 -0.98 1.51 -4.27
C VAL A 14 -2.48 1.74 -4.36
N VAL A 15 -3.09 2.12 -3.24
CA VAL A 15 -4.50 2.49 -3.15
C VAL A 15 -4.61 3.97 -2.78
N GLU A 16 -5.46 4.72 -3.48
CA GLU A 16 -5.88 6.05 -3.08
C GLU A 16 -6.88 5.95 -1.93
N LEU A 17 -6.60 6.65 -0.83
CA LEU A 17 -7.47 6.75 0.32
C LEU A 17 -8.22 8.08 0.29
N ASP A 18 -9.47 8.04 0.73
CA ASP A 18 -10.27 9.23 1.02
C ASP A 18 -9.57 10.10 2.06
N ARG A 19 -9.67 11.43 1.89
CA ARG A 19 -9.01 12.41 2.78
C ARG A 19 -9.53 12.34 4.21
N ALA A 20 -10.74 11.83 4.44
CA ALA A 20 -11.28 11.56 5.79
C ALA A 20 -10.38 10.62 6.62
N VAL A 21 -9.44 9.88 5.98
CA VAL A 21 -8.43 9.11 6.72
C VAL A 21 -7.52 10.00 7.59
N LEU A 22 -7.41 11.29 7.29
CA LEU A 22 -6.65 12.26 8.09
C LEU A 22 -7.26 12.49 9.49
N ASP A 23 -8.54 12.19 9.69
CA ASP A 23 -9.17 12.25 11.01
C ASP A 23 -8.73 11.09 11.91
N VAL A 24 -8.18 10.02 11.32
CA VAL A 24 -7.63 8.90 12.06
C VAL A 24 -6.30 9.31 12.70
N LYS A 25 -6.30 9.52 14.02
CA LYS A 25 -5.15 9.98 14.82
C LYS A 25 -3.82 9.29 14.46
N ARG A 26 -3.79 7.96 14.37
CA ARG A 26 -2.56 7.22 14.01
C ARG A 26 -2.04 7.53 12.61
N PHE A 27 -2.94 7.72 11.64
CA PHE A 27 -2.57 8.06 10.26
C PHE A 27 -2.02 9.48 10.21
N ARG A 28 -2.69 10.43 10.87
CA ARG A 28 -2.27 11.83 10.95
C ARG A 28 -0.90 11.98 11.61
N ILE A 29 -0.68 11.35 12.76
CA ILE A 29 0.61 11.42 13.48
C ILE A 29 1.74 10.89 12.61
N LYS A 30 1.53 9.74 11.94
CA LYS A 30 2.55 9.14 11.05
C LYS A 30 2.86 10.01 9.83
N ASN A 31 1.95 10.91 9.45
CA ASN A 31 2.05 11.74 8.25
C ASN A 31 1.97 13.24 8.59
N ALA A 32 2.49 13.67 9.75
CA ALA A 32 2.38 15.06 10.20
C ALA A 32 2.99 16.08 9.22
N GLY A 33 4.03 15.68 8.47
CA GLY A 33 4.71 16.51 7.46
C GLY A 33 4.22 16.34 6.02
N HIS A 34 3.08 15.68 5.77
CA HIS A 34 2.57 15.54 4.41
C HIS A 34 2.13 16.90 3.83
N ARG A 35 2.20 17.02 2.50
CA ARG A 35 1.73 18.23 1.81
C ARG A 35 0.21 18.19 1.68
N PRO A 36 -0.54 19.21 2.11
CA PRO A 36 -2.01 19.17 2.11
C PRO A 36 -2.65 18.95 0.73
N SER A 37 -2.01 19.40 -0.35
CA SER A 37 -2.49 19.19 -1.73
C SER A 37 -2.30 17.76 -2.24
N MET A 38 -1.48 16.95 -1.56
CA MET A 38 -1.15 15.59 -1.99
C MET A 38 -2.18 14.57 -1.51
N LYS A 39 -2.26 13.46 -2.24
CA LYS A 39 -3.19 12.36 -1.95
C LYS A 39 -2.78 11.59 -0.69
N CYS A 40 -3.77 11.00 -0.04
CA CYS A 40 -3.56 9.96 0.97
C CYS A 40 -3.47 8.60 0.29
N LEU A 41 -2.43 7.82 0.59
CA LEU A 41 -2.13 6.57 -0.08
C LEU A 41 -1.96 5.44 0.92
N TYR A 42 -2.29 4.24 0.49
CA TYR A 42 -1.88 2.99 1.11
C TYR A 42 -0.97 2.23 0.15
N VAL A 43 0.16 1.75 0.66
CA VAL A 43 1.09 0.87 -0.05
C VAL A 43 1.05 -0.50 0.61
N GLY A 44 0.94 -1.55 -0.19
CA GLY A 44 1.00 -2.91 0.30
C GLY A 44 1.50 -3.87 -0.76
N LYS A 45 1.79 -5.11 -0.35
CA LYS A 45 2.13 -6.21 -1.25
C LYS A 45 1.10 -7.34 -1.23
N THR A 46 1.06 -8.12 -2.30
CA THR A 46 0.15 -9.26 -2.40
C THR A 46 0.66 -10.33 -3.34
N GLY A 47 0.43 -11.60 -3.00
CA GLY A 47 0.63 -12.74 -3.89
C GLY A 47 -0.55 -13.01 -4.84
N ARG A 48 -1.57 -12.15 -4.83
CA ARG A 48 -2.74 -12.16 -5.73
C ARG A 48 -2.62 -11.00 -6.71
N THR A 49 -3.63 -10.81 -7.57
CA THR A 49 -3.70 -9.55 -8.31
C THR A 49 -4.03 -8.37 -7.38
N PRO A 50 -3.54 -7.15 -7.66
CA PRO A 50 -3.91 -5.96 -6.90
C PRO A 50 -5.42 -5.73 -6.84
N GLY A 51 -6.15 -6.04 -7.93
CA GLY A 51 -7.61 -5.93 -8.01
C GLY A 51 -8.33 -6.86 -7.05
N GLU A 52 -8.00 -8.16 -7.06
CA GLU A 52 -8.56 -9.11 -6.09
C GLU A 52 -8.21 -8.72 -4.66
N ARG A 53 -6.98 -8.26 -4.43
CA ARG A 53 -6.55 -7.86 -3.08
C ARG A 53 -7.33 -6.64 -2.60
N PHE A 54 -7.57 -5.66 -3.48
CA PHE A 54 -8.38 -4.50 -3.16
C PHE A 54 -9.82 -4.90 -2.84
N ARG A 55 -10.44 -5.79 -3.64
CA ARG A 55 -11.77 -6.33 -3.35
C ARG A 55 -11.83 -7.01 -1.97
N GLN A 56 -10.86 -7.86 -1.65
CA GLN A 56 -10.75 -8.50 -0.34
C GLN A 56 -10.68 -7.48 0.80
N HIS A 57 -9.96 -6.37 0.62
CA HIS A 57 -9.95 -5.29 1.62
C HIS A 57 -11.33 -4.68 1.82
N LYS A 58 -12.07 -4.42 0.74
CA LYS A 58 -13.43 -3.86 0.80
C LYS A 58 -14.43 -4.83 1.45
N GLU A 59 -14.29 -6.13 1.20
CA GLU A 59 -15.08 -7.21 1.82
C GLU A 59 -14.69 -7.48 3.29
N GLY A 60 -13.58 -6.91 3.77
CA GLY A 60 -13.08 -7.12 5.13
C GLY A 60 -12.20 -8.35 5.30
N TYR A 61 -11.97 -9.14 4.26
CA TYR A 61 -11.13 -10.34 4.30
C TYR A 61 -9.63 -10.01 4.39
N LYS A 62 -8.99 -10.42 5.51
CA LYS A 62 -7.57 -10.15 5.79
C LYS A 62 -7.21 -8.70 5.48
N SER A 63 -8.03 -7.76 5.92
CA SER A 63 -8.04 -6.39 5.42
C SER A 63 -7.29 -5.42 6.33
N CYS A 64 -6.75 -4.35 5.74
CA CYS A 64 -6.36 -3.17 6.50
C CYS A 64 -7.62 -2.33 6.73
N SER A 65 -7.90 -1.99 7.99
CA SER A 65 -9.09 -1.19 8.34
C SER A 65 -9.14 0.17 7.64
N LEU A 66 -7.99 0.77 7.33
CA LEU A 66 -7.94 2.03 6.58
C LEU A 66 -8.35 1.84 5.11
N VAL A 67 -7.85 0.79 4.44
CA VAL A 67 -8.22 0.50 3.05
C VAL A 67 -9.69 0.10 2.95
N ARG A 68 -10.19 -0.69 3.91
CA ARG A 68 -11.61 -1.07 3.95
C ARG A 68 -12.51 0.17 4.02
N LYS A 69 -12.26 1.05 5.00
CA LYS A 69 -13.10 2.23 5.29
C LYS A 69 -12.90 3.37 4.28
N PHE A 70 -11.66 3.67 3.91
CA PHE A 70 -11.30 4.86 3.14
C PHE A 70 -10.75 4.55 1.75
N GLY A 71 -10.54 3.29 1.37
CA GLY A 71 -10.01 2.96 0.05
C GLY A 71 -11.00 3.31 -1.05
N LEU A 72 -10.56 4.19 -1.97
CA LEU A 72 -11.31 4.67 -3.12
C LEU A 72 -11.04 3.83 -4.36
N ARG A 73 -9.77 3.69 -4.76
CA ARG A 73 -9.35 2.96 -5.97
C ARG A 73 -7.87 2.60 -5.95
N LEU A 74 -7.49 1.65 -6.80
CA LEU A 74 -6.08 1.42 -7.14
C LEU A 74 -5.53 2.59 -7.95
N VAL A 75 -4.24 2.86 -7.80
CA VAL A 75 -3.52 3.90 -8.57
C VAL A 75 -2.36 3.27 -9.36
N PRO A 76 -2.63 2.61 -10.50
CA PRO A 76 -1.59 1.94 -11.29
C PRO A 76 -0.42 2.85 -11.68
N GLY A 77 -0.68 4.14 -11.95
CA GLY A 77 0.36 5.13 -12.25
C GLY A 77 1.32 5.42 -11.09
N LEU A 78 1.02 4.95 -9.87
CA LEU A 78 1.92 5.01 -8.71
C LEU A 78 2.45 3.62 -8.31
N PHE A 79 2.20 2.57 -9.09
CA PHE A 79 2.80 1.27 -8.81
C PHE A 79 4.30 1.32 -9.14
N PRO A 80 5.14 0.55 -8.43
CA PRO A 80 6.52 0.40 -8.83
C PRO A 80 6.62 -0.41 -10.13
N THR A 81 7.67 -0.18 -10.91
CA THR A 81 7.87 -0.78 -12.24
C THR A 81 8.02 -2.30 -12.23
N LYS A 82 8.35 -2.92 -11.09
CA LYS A 82 8.57 -4.37 -10.99
C LYS A 82 7.27 -5.13 -10.74
N ALA A 83 6.87 -5.99 -11.69
CA ALA A 83 5.58 -6.67 -11.67
C ALA A 83 5.48 -7.81 -10.64
N ARG A 84 6.51 -8.64 -10.48
CA ARG A 84 6.50 -9.83 -9.60
C ARG A 84 7.87 -10.03 -8.97
N LEU A 85 7.88 -10.29 -7.66
CA LEU A 85 9.08 -10.34 -6.82
C LEU A 85 8.99 -11.49 -5.83
N SER A 86 10.14 -11.97 -5.36
CA SER A 86 10.14 -12.86 -4.20
C SER A 86 9.51 -12.14 -3.00
N LYS A 87 9.04 -12.91 -2.01
CA LYS A 87 8.41 -12.31 -0.81
C LYS A 87 9.31 -11.30 -0.09
N ALA A 88 10.61 -11.56 -0.06
CA ALA A 88 11.60 -10.70 0.58
C ALA A 88 11.83 -9.42 -0.22
N GLU A 89 12.00 -9.53 -1.53
CA GLU A 89 12.16 -8.37 -2.41
C GLU A 89 10.90 -7.50 -2.43
N ALA A 90 9.71 -8.10 -2.45
CA ALA A 90 8.45 -7.37 -2.38
C ALA A 90 8.29 -6.60 -1.07
N ALA A 91 8.75 -7.16 0.05
CA ALA A 91 8.73 -6.47 1.34
C ALA A 91 9.70 -5.29 1.38
N ALA A 92 10.92 -5.47 0.85
CA ALA A 92 11.88 -4.38 0.72
C ALA A 92 11.37 -3.28 -0.22
N LEU A 93 10.79 -3.66 -1.37
CA LEU A 93 10.23 -2.71 -2.32
C LEU A 93 9.03 -1.96 -1.75
N GLU A 94 8.12 -2.63 -1.03
CA GLU A 94 6.97 -2.00 -0.38
C GLU A 94 7.43 -0.88 0.57
N LYS A 95 8.43 -1.17 1.41
CA LYS A 95 9.01 -0.19 2.33
C LYS A 95 9.65 0.98 1.59
N ASN A 96 10.56 0.69 0.66
CA ASN A 96 11.30 1.73 -0.07
C ASN A 96 10.37 2.61 -0.91
N HIS A 97 9.35 2.02 -1.54
CA HIS A 97 8.39 2.74 -2.36
C HIS A 97 7.50 3.66 -1.51
N ALA A 98 7.07 3.19 -0.35
CA ALA A 98 6.30 4.01 0.58
C ALA A 98 7.13 5.16 1.16
N GLU A 99 8.41 4.95 1.47
CA GLU A 99 9.34 6.02 1.86
C GLU A 99 9.55 7.04 0.74
N ALA A 100 9.75 6.60 -0.50
CA ALA A 100 9.89 7.48 -1.66
C ALA A 100 8.63 8.33 -1.91
N LEU A 101 7.43 7.76 -1.72
CA LEU A 101 6.17 8.51 -1.80
C LEU A 101 6.04 9.53 -0.67
N ARG A 102 6.45 9.20 0.56
CA ARG A 102 6.48 10.18 1.66
C ARG A 102 7.44 11.32 1.38
N ALA A 103 8.64 11.04 0.83
CA ALA A 103 9.61 12.05 0.44
C ALA A 103 9.07 13.01 -0.65
N LYS A 104 8.17 12.52 -1.53
CA LYS A 104 7.45 13.35 -2.51
C LYS A 104 6.31 14.20 -1.89
N GLY A 105 6.01 13.99 -0.61
CA GLY A 105 5.01 14.74 0.16
C GLY A 105 3.63 14.07 0.25
N TYR A 106 3.46 12.83 -0.22
CA TYR A 106 2.22 12.08 -0.02
C TYR A 106 2.06 11.65 1.45
N ALA A 107 0.82 11.58 1.93
CA ALA A 107 0.52 10.90 3.19
C ALA A 107 0.38 9.40 2.92
N VAL A 108 1.24 8.56 3.49
CA VAL A 108 1.33 7.13 3.14
C VAL A 108 1.20 6.24 4.35
N TRP A 109 0.27 5.29 4.29
CA TRP A 109 0.21 4.16 5.20
C TRP A 109 0.75 2.88 4.56
N GLN A 110 1.47 2.09 5.33
CA GLN A 110 1.89 0.73 5.00
C GLN A 110 1.79 -0.10 6.28
N ASN A 111 1.60 -1.41 6.16
CA ASN A 111 1.29 -2.29 7.29
C ASN A 111 2.20 -3.51 7.35
#